data_AF-A0A645HCR9-F1
#
_entry.id   AF-A0A645HCR9-F1
#
_cell.length_a   1.000
_cell.length_b   1.000
_cell.length_c   1.000
_cell.angle_alpha   90.00
_cell.angle_beta   90.00
_cell.angle_gamma   90.00
#
_symmetry.space_group_name_H-M   'P 1'
#
loop_
_entity.id
_entity.type
_entity.pdbx_description
1 polymer ?
#
loop_
_entity_poly.entity_id
_entity_poly.type
_entity_poly.pdbx_seq_one_letter_code
_entity_poly.pdbx_strand_id
1 'polypeptide(L)' 'MVLTDFLKKTPDGHPSEVFSDEKFRKTFNILAFKPETVAKYFVPRILNNLKNDAQIAWLTNRKAAWRFMTAGFRKDRLI' A
#
# COMPACT_ATOMS: atom_id res chain seq x y z
N MET A 1 -0.99 0.35 -2.10
CA MET A 1 0.46 0.61 -2.07
C MET A 1 1.09 -0.25 -0.99
N VAL A 2 2.40 -0.50 -1.05
CA VAL A 2 3.17 -1.22 -0.02
C VAL A 2 4.00 -0.21 0.74
N LEU A 3 4.07 -0.30 2.08
CA LEU A 3 5.01 0.49 2.86
C LEU A 3 6.43 -0.03 2.65
N THR A 4 7.26 0.76 2.00
CA THR A 4 8.67 0.45 1.74
C THR A 4 9.55 1.58 2.23
N ASP A 5 10.84 1.30 2.40
CA ASP A 5 11.80 2.32 2.84
C ASP A 5 11.98 3.43 1.79
N PHE A 6 11.80 3.13 0.51
CA PHE A 6 11.75 4.11 -0.58
C PHE A 6 10.58 5.09 -0.47
N LEU A 7 9.53 4.73 0.27
CA LEU A 7 8.42 5.63 0.55
C LEU A 7 8.61 6.38 1.86
N LYS A 8 9.51 5.94 2.75
CA LYS A 8 9.84 6.61 4.01
C LYS A 8 11.02 7.55 3.90
N LYS A 9 11.90 7.34 2.92
CA LYS A 9 13.13 8.11 2.71
C LYS A 9 13.27 8.51 1.26
N THR A 10 13.76 9.71 1.00
CA THR A 10 14.21 10.11 -0.33
C THR A 10 15.48 9.35 -0.71
N PRO A 11 15.86 9.31 -2.00
CA PRO A 11 17.10 8.66 -2.45
C PRO A 11 18.35 9.16 -1.72
N ASP A 12 18.34 10.42 -1.29
CA ASP A 12 19.43 11.08 -0.56
C ASP A 12 19.42 10.75 0.96
N GLY A 13 18.49 9.91 1.42
CA GLY A 13 18.39 9.46 2.80
C GLY A 13 17.61 10.39 3.74
N HIS A 14 17.10 11.52 3.25
CA HIS A 14 16.24 12.41 4.01
C HIS A 14 14.85 11.81 4.22
N PRO A 15 14.12 12.14 5.31
CA PRO A 15 12.75 11.70 5.49
C PRO A 15 11.86 12.15 4.34
N SER A 16 11.02 11.24 3.83
CA SER A 16 10.15 11.51 2.69
C SER A 16 8.99 12.44 3.03
N GLU A 17 8.32 12.92 1.98
CA GLU A 17 7.12 13.76 2.08
C GLU A 17 5.96 13.10 2.83
N VAL A 18 5.99 11.77 3.02
CA VAL A 18 5.03 11.03 3.85
C VAL A 18 5.05 11.52 5.30
N PHE A 19 6.16 12.10 5.76
CA PHE A 19 6.29 12.64 7.11
C PHE A 19 6.09 14.15 7.18
N SER A 20 6.29 14.89 6.09
CA SER A 20 6.16 16.35 6.07
C SER A 20 4.75 16.83 5.69
N ASP A 21 4.05 16.15 4.78
CA ASP A 21 2.70 16.52 4.35
C ASP A 21 1.63 15.65 5.03
N GLU A 22 0.77 16.30 5.82
CA GLU A 22 -0.33 15.65 6.53
C GLU A 22 -1.39 15.05 5.58
N LYS A 23 -1.67 15.69 4.44
CA LYS A 23 -2.64 15.19 3.45
C LYS A 23 -2.10 13.93 2.78
N PHE A 24 -0.81 13.93 2.45
CA PHE A 24 -0.15 12.77 1.87
C PHE A 24 -0.07 11.62 2.89
N ARG A 25 0.33 11.90 4.14
CA ARG A 25 0.33 10.93 5.24
C ARG A 25 -1.04 10.28 5.45
N LYS A 26 -2.12 11.07 5.41
CA LYS A 26 -3.50 10.58 5.56
C LYS A 26 -3.88 9.64 4.42
N THR A 27 -3.62 10.05 3.18
CA THR A 27 -3.90 9.24 1.98
C THR A 27 -3.09 7.94 2.00
N PHE A 28 -1.81 8.04 2.37
CA PHE A 28 -0.91 6.92 2.55
C PHE A 28 -1.46 5.92 3.58
N ASN A 29 -1.83 6.39 4.77
CA ASN A 29 -2.38 5.54 5.83
C ASN A 29 -3.68 4.80 5.44
N ILE A 30 -4.48 5.38 4.54
CA ILE A 30 -5.70 4.73 4.03
C ILE A 30 -5.36 3.58 3.07
N LEU A 31 -4.37 3.76 2.20
CA LEU A 31 -4.08 2.88 1.06
C LEU A 31 -2.87 1.96 1.22
N ALA A 32 -2.01 2.24 2.19
CA ALA A 32 -0.79 1.48 2.40
C ALA A 32 -1.08 0.17 3.13
N PHE A 33 -0.24 -0.81 2.82
CA PHE A 33 -0.25 -2.14 3.43
C PHE A 33 1.18 -2.53 3.78
N LYS A 34 1.33 -3.35 4.82
CA LYS A 34 2.61 -3.96 5.15
C LYS A 34 3.04 -4.95 4.05
N PRO A 35 4.34 -5.04 3.71
CA PRO A 35 4.83 -5.91 2.66
C PRO A 35 4.51 -7.38 2.93
N GLU A 36 4.53 -7.83 4.18
CA GLU A 36 4.26 -9.23 4.56
C GLU A 36 2.82 -9.63 4.19
N THR A 37 1.85 -8.74 4.40
CA THR A 37 0.44 -8.98 4.05
C THR A 37 0.24 -9.06 2.53
N VAL A 38 0.95 -8.19 1.81
CA VAL A 38 0.85 -8.13 0.34
C VAL A 38 1.54 -9.35 -0.27
N ALA A 39 2.71 -9.73 0.22
CA ALA A 39 3.45 -10.91 -0.21
C ALA A 39 2.62 -12.20 -0.03
N LYS A 40 1.95 -12.37 1.11
CA LYS A 40 1.05 -13.52 1.34
C LYS A 40 -0.04 -13.68 0.27
N TYR A 41 -0.51 -12.59 -0.33
CA TYR A 41 -1.48 -12.64 -1.42
C TYR A 41 -0.81 -12.94 -2.78
N PHE A 42 0.31 -12.28 -3.06
CA PHE A 42 0.96 -12.33 -4.37
C PHE A 42 1.75 -13.62 -4.60
N VAL A 43 2.59 -14.04 -3.65
CA VAL A 43 3.50 -15.19 -3.80
C VAL A 43 2.77 -16.44 -4.32
N PRO A 44 1.69 -16.93 -3.69
CA PRO A 44 1.02 -18.12 -4.21
C PRO A 44 0.36 -17.91 -5.58
N ARG A 45 -0.10 -16.69 -5.90
CA ARG A 45 -0.74 -16.40 -7.20
C ARG A 45 0.26 -16.33 -8.33
N ILE A 46 1.44 -15.77 -8.06
CA ILE A 46 2.53 -15.72 -9.03
C ILE A 46 3.02 -17.13 -9.32
N LEU A 47 3.26 -17.95 -8.29
CA LEU A 47 3.75 -19.32 -8.45
C LEU A 47 2.77 -20.25 -9.16
N ASN A 48 1.45 -20.04 -8.98
CA ASN A 48 0.43 -20.84 -9.64
C ASN A 48 -0.04 -20.27 -11.00
N ASN A 49 0.49 -19.13 -11.43
CA ASN A 49 0.06 -18.50 -12.67
C ASN A 49 0.77 -19.11 -13.88
N LEU A 50 -0.01 -19.69 -14.80
CA LEU A 50 0.50 -20.33 -16.02
C LEU A 50 0.29 -19.47 -17.27
N LYS A 51 -0.25 -18.25 -17.13
CA LYS A 51 -0.59 -17.35 -18.24
C LYS A 51 0.39 -16.20 -18.33
N ASN A 52 0.90 -15.93 -19.52
CA ASN A 52 1.64 -14.70 -19.78
C ASN A 52 0.71 -13.48 -19.69
N ASP A 53 1.26 -12.34 -19.30
CA ASP A 53 0.55 -11.06 -19.16
C ASP A 53 -0.63 -11.07 -18.15
N ALA A 54 -0.58 -11.96 -17.15
CA ALA A 54 -1.61 -12.01 -16.12
C ALA A 54 -1.50 -10.83 -15.13
N GLN A 55 -2.55 -10.01 -15.06
CA GLN A 55 -2.64 -8.93 -14.06
C GLN A 55 -3.15 -9.47 -12.71
N ILE A 56 -2.26 -9.56 -11.73
CA ILE A 56 -2.62 -9.89 -10.34
C ILE A 56 -2.74 -8.57 -9.56
N ALA A 57 -3.96 -8.16 -9.22
CA ALA A 57 -4.19 -6.91 -8.47
C ALA A 57 -4.51 -7.18 -6.98
N TRP A 58 -3.75 -6.56 -6.06
CA TRP A 58 -4.07 -6.57 -4.62
C TRP A 58 -5.02 -5.45 -4.20
N LEU A 59 -4.83 -4.26 -4.78
CA LEU A 59 -5.63 -3.07 -4.51
C LEU A 59 -6.51 -2.80 -5.73
N THR A 60 -7.75 -3.29 -5.68
CA THR A 60 -8.76 -3.03 -6.70
C THR A 60 -9.47 -1.70 -6.43
N ASN A 61 -10.12 -1.12 -7.45
CA ASN A 61 -10.90 0.11 -7.30
C ASN A 61 -11.95 0.00 -6.19
N ARG A 62 -12.66 -1.13 -6.12
CA ARG A 62 -13.63 -1.42 -5.04
C ARG A 62 -12.98 -1.41 -3.66
N LYS A 63 -11.80 -2.01 -3.53
CA LYS A 63 -11.07 -2.06 -2.26
C LYS A 63 -10.55 -0.68 -1.86
N ALA A 64 -10.07 0.11 -2.81
CA ALA A 64 -9.65 1.50 -2.58
C ALA A 64 -10.85 2.37 -2.14
N ALA A 65 -11.96 2.32 -2.87
CA ALA A 65 -13.19 3.04 -2.52
C ALA A 65 -13.67 2.69 -1.11
N TRP A 66 -13.72 1.39 -0.77
CA TRP A 66 -14.08 0.92 0.57
C TRP A 66 -13.14 1.46 1.67
N ARG A 67 -11.84 1.53 1.39
CA ARG A 67 -10.84 2.05 2.33
C ARG A 67 -11.03 3.54 2.59
N PHE A 68 -11.35 4.33 1.56
CA PHE A 68 -11.66 5.75 1.72
C PHE A 68 -12.99 5.96 2.47
N MET A 69 -14.05 5.21 2.13
CA MET A 69 -15.34 5.32 2.81
C MET A 69 -15.25 4.98 4.30
N THR A 70 -14.43 4.00 4.67
CA THR A 70 -14.26 3.56 6.07
C THR A 70 -13.12 4.27 6.82
N ALA A 71 -12.44 5.23 6.19
CA ALA A 71 -11.22 5.83 6.72
C ALA A 71 -11.42 6.53 8.08
N GLY A 72 -12.57 7.16 8.31
CA GLY A 72 -12.88 7.86 9.56
C GLY A 72 -13.02 6.93 10.79
N PHE A 73 -13.40 5.67 10.56
CA PHE A 73 -13.61 4.68 11.63
C PHE A 73 -12.36 3.85 11.93
N ARG A 74 -11.31 4.00 11.12
CA ARG A 74 -10.14 3.14 11.13
C ARG A 74 -9.03 3.74 12.01
N LYS A 75 -8.63 3.01 13.06
CA LYS A 75 -7.59 3.46 14.01
C LYS A 75 -6.18 2.97 13.66
N ASP A 76 -6.07 1.90 12.88
CA ASP A 76 -4.77 1.33 12.49
C ASP A 76 -4.10 2.13 11.37
N ARG A 77 -3.29 3.10 11.76
CA ARG A 77 -2.39 3.83 10.87
C ARG A 77 -1.02 3.15 10.84
N LEU A 78 -0.37 3.16 9.68
CA LEU A 78 0.95 2.57 9.50
C LEU A 78 2.08 3.55 9.88
N ILE A 79 1.78 4.85 9.83
CA ILE A 79 2.68 5.97 10.10
C ILE A 79 1.95 7.03 10.92
#